data_AF-A0AAD5S9L1-F1
#
_entry.id   AF-A0AAD5S9L1-F1
#
_cell.length_a   1.000
_cell.length_b   1.000
_cell.length_c   1.000
_cell.angle_alpha   90.00
_cell.angle_beta   90.00
_cell.angle_gamma   90.00
#
_symmetry.space_group_name_H-M   'P 1'
#
loop_
_entity.id
_entity.type
_entity.pdbx_description
1 polymer ?
#
loop_
_entity_poly.entity_id
_entity_poly.type
_entity_poly.pdbx_seq_one_letter_code
_entity_poly.pdbx_strand_id
1 'polypeptide(L)'
;MSTEELAAELATAEKDFEAATDFGKVGDTAGARSAFERFLESHDGSNGKGNLHPRHHLLLNAHASLINCCFRLNDLAIAAKHSRIVAEGMSSVMDVWPETADFWFRCGEMEEIASRAVLEGVVQECGATLETAMEAYEKCWKIRRIIYGDDYLKTLKVKEEVDRLASETA
;
A
#
# COMPACT_ATOMS: atom_id res chain seq x y z
N MET A 1 -2.13 -26.07 18.42
CA MET A 1 -1.48 -24.88 18.98
C MET A 1 -2.27 -24.43 20.18
N SER A 2 -1.63 -24.32 21.34
CA SER A 2 -2.25 -23.82 22.56
C SER A 2 -2.44 -22.30 22.49
N THR A 3 -3.27 -21.74 23.38
CA THR A 3 -3.43 -20.28 23.49
C THR A 3 -2.13 -19.59 23.88
N GLU A 4 -1.27 -20.26 24.65
CA GLU A 4 0.04 -19.74 25.06
C GLU A 4 1.02 -19.69 23.88
N GLU A 5 1.00 -20.70 23.00
CA GLU A 5 1.80 -20.73 21.78
C GLU A 5 1.40 -19.61 20.81
N LEU A 6 0.08 -19.39 20.62
CA LEU A 6 -0.46 -18.28 19.82
C LEU A 6 -0.05 -16.91 20.37
N ALA A 7 -0.09 -16.74 21.69
CA ALA A 7 0.29 -15.49 22.33
C ALA A 7 1.80 -15.21 22.18
N ALA A 8 2.64 -16.24 22.31
CA ALA A 8 4.07 -16.12 22.09
C ALA A 8 4.40 -15.74 20.63
N GLU A 9 3.72 -16.36 19.67
CA GLU A 9 3.85 -16.07 18.25
C GLU A 9 3.47 -14.63 17.89
N LEU A 10 2.38 -14.11 18.46
CA LEU A 10 1.97 -12.72 18.29
C LEU A 10 2.98 -11.75 18.91
N ALA A 11 3.47 -12.05 20.12
CA ALA A 11 4.48 -11.22 20.79
C ALA A 11 5.80 -11.17 20.01
N THR A 12 6.20 -12.26 19.35
CA THR A 12 7.34 -12.27 18.42
C THR A 12 7.09 -11.33 17.25
N ALA A 13 5.92 -11.41 16.60
CA ALA A 13 5.59 -10.54 15.48
C ALA A 13 5.56 -9.06 15.88
N GLU A 14 5.01 -8.72 17.05
CA GLU A 14 5.01 -7.34 17.57
C GLU A 14 6.43 -6.81 17.77
N LYS A 15 7.32 -7.64 18.33
CA LYS A 15 8.73 -7.28 18.55
C LYS A 15 9.48 -7.07 17.24
N ASP A 16 9.29 -7.96 16.26
CA ASP A 16 9.96 -7.86 14.96
C ASP A 16 9.45 -6.63 14.18
N PHE A 17 8.16 -6.33 14.28
CA PHE A 17 7.58 -5.11 13.73
C PHE A 17 8.16 -3.85 14.41
N GLU A 18 8.23 -3.82 15.75
CA GLU A 18 8.81 -2.69 16.49
C GLU A 18 10.27 -2.45 16.10
N ALA A 19 11.07 -3.52 16.02
CA ALA A 19 12.46 -3.44 15.56
C ALA A 19 12.58 -2.85 14.15
N ALA A 20 11.65 -3.18 13.24
CA ALA A 20 11.61 -2.57 11.91
C ALA A 20 11.29 -1.07 11.97
N THR A 21 10.37 -0.65 12.85
CA THR A 21 10.04 0.77 13.04
C THR A 21 11.19 1.57 13.64
N ASP A 22 12.03 0.97 14.48
CA ASP A 22 13.16 1.64 15.13
C ASP A 22 14.21 2.12 14.13
N PHE A 23 14.48 1.35 13.08
CA PHE A 23 15.31 1.81 11.96
C PHE A 23 14.75 3.10 11.33
N GLY A 24 13.43 3.16 11.15
CA GLY A 24 12.74 4.34 10.63
C GLY A 24 12.87 5.57 11.54
N LYS A 25 12.82 5.37 12.87
CA LYS A 25 12.97 6.44 13.87
C LYS A 25 14.36 7.07 13.85
N VAL A 26 15.40 6.27 13.59
CA VAL A 26 16.79 6.77 13.46
C VAL A 26 17.13 7.25 12.04
N GLY A 27 16.17 7.24 11.12
CA GLY A 27 16.33 7.70 9.74
C GLY A 27 16.99 6.69 8.79
N ASP A 28 17.29 5.47 9.26
CA ASP A 28 17.85 4.41 8.43
C ASP A 28 16.76 3.78 7.55
N THR A 29 16.52 4.39 6.40
CA THR A 29 15.47 3.99 5.47
C THR A 29 15.76 2.63 4.82
N ALA A 30 17.03 2.30 4.55
CA ALA A 30 17.43 1.02 3.95
C ALA A 30 17.35 -0.13 4.96
N GLY A 31 17.76 0.12 6.21
CA GLY A 31 17.57 -0.80 7.32
C GLY A 31 16.09 -1.08 7.58
N ALA A 32 15.26 -0.03 7.60
CA ALA A 32 13.82 -0.14 7.79
C ALA A 32 13.17 -0.99 6.69
N ARG A 33 13.48 -0.70 5.41
CA ARG A 33 13.03 -1.52 4.27
C ARG A 33 13.36 -3.00 4.49
N SER A 34 14.63 -3.30 4.74
CA SER A 34 15.12 -4.67 4.89
C SER A 34 14.50 -5.38 6.10
N ALA A 35 14.16 -4.65 7.17
CA ALA A 35 13.48 -5.19 8.33
C ALA A 35 11.99 -5.48 8.04
N PHE A 36 11.27 -4.58 7.35
CA PHE A 36 9.89 -4.82 6.97
C PHE A 36 9.73 -5.95 5.94
N GLU A 37 10.63 -6.07 4.96
CA GLU A 37 10.62 -7.20 4.01
C GLU A 37 10.78 -8.54 4.74
N ARG A 38 11.73 -8.63 5.68
CA ARG A 38 11.92 -9.83 6.52
C ARG A 38 10.72 -10.13 7.42
N PHE A 39 10.11 -9.09 7.98
CA PHE A 39 8.90 -9.23 8.78
C PHE A 39 7.77 -9.85 7.94
N LEU A 40 7.51 -9.32 6.74
CA LEU A 40 6.49 -9.86 5.84
C LEU A 40 6.80 -11.30 5.46
N GLU A 41 8.03 -11.61 5.05
CA GLU A 41 8.44 -12.98 4.72
C GLU A 41 8.26 -13.96 5.89
N SER A 42 8.45 -13.50 7.13
CA SER A 42 8.34 -14.36 8.31
C SER A 42 6.89 -14.59 8.75
N HIS A 43 5.99 -13.64 8.48
CA HIS A 43 4.67 -13.62 9.13
C HIS A 43 3.46 -13.63 8.18
N ASP A 44 3.62 -13.34 6.88
CA ASP A 44 2.49 -13.16 5.94
C ASP A 44 1.86 -14.46 5.41
N GLY A 45 2.50 -15.60 5.68
CA GLY A 45 1.99 -16.93 5.31
C GLY A 45 2.24 -17.31 3.85
N SER A 46 2.78 -16.41 3.02
CA SER A 46 2.98 -16.63 1.58
C SER A 46 3.96 -17.76 1.27
N ASN A 47 4.90 -18.01 2.18
CA ASN A 47 5.88 -19.11 2.11
C ASN A 47 5.48 -20.36 2.93
N GLY A 48 4.23 -20.40 3.43
CA GLY A 48 3.72 -21.48 4.29
C GLY A 48 4.26 -21.48 5.72
N LYS A 49 4.98 -20.44 6.15
CA LYS A 49 5.56 -20.32 7.51
C LYS A 49 4.95 -19.21 8.36
N GLY A 50 4.14 -18.33 7.78
CA GLY A 50 3.55 -17.21 8.51
C GLY A 50 2.44 -17.63 9.46
N ASN A 51 2.35 -16.88 10.55
CA ASN A 51 1.44 -17.08 11.67
C ASN A 51 0.35 -16.00 11.77
N LEU A 52 0.46 -14.93 10.98
CA LEU A 52 -0.54 -13.87 10.95
C LEU A 52 -1.53 -14.10 9.83
N HIS A 53 -2.80 -13.79 10.09
CA HIS A 53 -3.81 -13.72 9.04
C HIS A 53 -3.38 -12.66 8.00
N PRO A 54 -3.59 -12.85 6.68
CA PRO A 54 -3.14 -11.90 5.65
C PRO A 54 -3.66 -10.46 5.81
N ARG A 55 -4.72 -10.27 6.58
CA ARG A 55 -5.34 -8.97 6.91
C ARG A 55 -5.02 -8.49 8.33
N HIS A 56 -4.04 -9.09 8.98
CA HIS A 56 -3.61 -8.67 10.31
C HIS A 56 -3.02 -7.26 10.24
N HIS A 57 -3.39 -6.40 11.18
CA HIS A 57 -3.02 -4.99 11.16
C HIS A 57 -1.50 -4.77 11.09
N LEU A 58 -0.69 -5.64 11.72
CA LEU A 58 0.78 -5.56 11.62
C LEU A 58 1.29 -5.77 10.18
N LEU A 59 0.71 -6.68 9.41
CA LEU A 59 1.09 -6.90 8.01
C LEU A 59 0.71 -5.69 7.14
N LEU A 60 -0.51 -5.17 7.32
CA LEU A 60 -0.98 -3.98 6.62
C LEU A 60 -0.10 -2.76 6.94
N ASN A 61 0.25 -2.57 8.22
CA ASN A 61 1.13 -1.49 8.65
C ASN A 61 2.55 -1.66 8.13
N ALA A 62 3.04 -2.90 8.02
CA ALA A 62 4.37 -3.18 7.45
C ALA A 62 4.41 -2.83 5.98
N HIS A 63 3.38 -3.21 5.20
CA HIS A 63 3.26 -2.77 3.81
C HIS A 63 3.18 -1.24 3.69
N ALA A 64 2.36 -0.56 4.50
CA ALA A 64 2.25 0.90 4.49
C ALA A 64 3.60 1.59 4.77
N SER A 65 4.38 1.04 5.70
CA SER A 65 5.71 1.54 6.05
C SER A 65 6.74 1.25 4.95
N LEU A 66 6.63 0.08 4.31
CA LEU A 66 7.48 -0.33 3.21
C LEU A 66 7.27 0.55 1.97
N ILE A 67 6.03 0.95 1.65
CA ILE A 67 5.74 1.93 0.57
C ILE A 67 6.58 3.19 0.76
N ASN A 68 6.59 3.76 1.97
CA ASN A 68 7.35 4.96 2.27
C ASN A 68 8.86 4.75 2.14
N CYS A 69 9.37 3.60 2.58
CA CYS A 69 10.79 3.27 2.46
C CYS A 69 11.20 3.11 1.00
N CYS A 70 10.45 2.33 0.22
CA CYS A 70 10.68 2.10 -1.20
C CYS A 70 10.60 3.40 -2.00
N PHE A 71 9.60 4.25 -1.73
CA PHE A 71 9.46 5.54 -2.39
C PHE A 71 10.69 6.45 -2.14
N ARG A 72 11.16 6.54 -0.88
CA ARG A 72 12.38 7.32 -0.55
C ARG A 72 13.65 6.77 -1.19
N LEU A 73 13.72 5.45 -1.40
CA LEU A 73 14.83 4.76 -2.07
C LEU A 73 14.65 4.73 -3.60
N ASN A 74 13.64 5.39 -4.14
CA ASN A 74 13.29 5.41 -5.56
C ASN A 74 12.97 4.02 -6.16
N ASP A 75 12.56 3.08 -5.32
CA ASP A 75 12.06 1.77 -5.75
C ASP A 75 10.55 1.84 -6.01
N LEU A 76 10.21 2.52 -7.10
CA LEU A 76 8.83 2.89 -7.45
C LEU A 76 7.97 1.67 -7.77
N ALA A 77 8.55 0.64 -8.39
CA ALA A 77 7.85 -0.60 -8.73
C ALA A 77 7.35 -1.33 -7.47
N ILE A 78 8.21 -1.45 -6.46
CA ILE A 78 7.86 -2.09 -5.19
C ILE A 78 6.89 -1.21 -4.38
N ALA A 79 7.07 0.11 -4.39
CA ALA A 79 6.14 1.04 -3.75
C ALA A 79 4.72 0.92 -4.34
N ALA A 80 4.60 0.87 -5.67
CA ALA A 80 3.33 0.66 -6.37
C ALA A 80 2.68 -0.68 -5.99
N LYS A 81 3.45 -1.79 -6.05
CA LYS A 81 2.97 -3.12 -5.65
C LYS A 81 2.37 -3.13 -4.25
N HIS A 82 3.09 -2.61 -3.25
CA HIS A 82 2.61 -2.62 -1.87
C HIS A 82 1.45 -1.66 -1.64
N SER A 83 1.37 -0.55 -2.37
CA SER A 83 0.23 0.36 -2.30
C SER A 83 -1.10 -0.32 -2.68
N ARG A 84 -1.09 -1.17 -3.71
CA ARG A 84 -2.26 -1.95 -4.10
C ARG A 84 -2.64 -2.98 -3.05
N ILE A 85 -1.67 -3.71 -2.50
CA ILE A 85 -1.91 -4.69 -1.43
C ILE A 85 -2.61 -4.03 -0.23
N VAL A 86 -2.16 -2.84 0.19
CA VAL A 86 -2.79 -2.11 1.29
C VAL A 86 -4.21 -1.67 0.93
N ALA A 87 -4.42 -1.08 -0.25
CA ALA A 87 -5.74 -0.61 -0.67
C ALA A 87 -6.78 -1.75 -0.78
N GLU A 88 -6.38 -2.88 -1.35
CA GLU A 88 -7.22 -4.08 -1.43
C GLU A 88 -7.47 -4.71 -0.05
N GLY A 89 -6.43 -4.81 0.78
CA GLY A 89 -6.51 -5.29 2.14
C GLY A 89 -7.52 -4.48 2.97
N MET A 90 -7.44 -3.16 2.92
CA MET A 90 -8.36 -2.27 3.64
C MET A 90 -9.79 -2.32 3.10
N SER A 91 -9.96 -2.36 1.78
CA SER A 91 -11.28 -2.47 1.15
C SER A 91 -12.02 -3.75 1.53
N SER A 92 -11.29 -4.81 1.83
CA SER A 92 -11.86 -6.09 2.25
C SER A 92 -12.32 -6.11 3.72
N VAL A 93 -11.89 -5.12 4.51
CA VAL A 93 -12.31 -4.92 5.91
C VAL A 93 -13.47 -3.93 5.95
N MET A 94 -13.35 -2.82 5.21
CA MET A 94 -14.38 -1.77 5.13
C MET A 94 -14.37 -1.13 3.75
N ASP A 95 -15.47 -1.27 3.03
CA ASP A 95 -15.63 -0.85 1.64
C ASP A 95 -15.87 0.66 1.49
N VAL A 96 -16.68 1.26 2.36
CA VAL A 96 -17.03 2.68 2.33
C VAL A 96 -16.55 3.37 3.62
N TRP A 97 -15.31 3.83 3.61
CA TRP A 97 -14.66 4.55 4.72
C TRP A 97 -13.66 5.58 4.19
N PRO A 98 -13.51 6.78 4.80
CA PRO A 98 -12.60 7.80 4.31
C PRO A 98 -11.17 7.31 4.09
N GLU A 99 -10.64 6.55 5.04
CA GLU A 99 -9.28 6.05 5.03
C GLU A 99 -9.08 5.02 3.93
N THR A 100 -10.08 4.16 3.66
CA THR A 100 -10.06 3.25 2.48
C THR A 100 -9.94 4.06 1.18
N ALA A 101 -10.63 5.20 1.08
CA ALA A 101 -10.51 6.07 -0.08
C ALA A 101 -9.11 6.70 -0.18
N ASP A 102 -8.49 7.07 0.94
CA ASP A 102 -7.13 7.62 0.97
C ASP A 102 -6.08 6.56 0.56
N PHE A 103 -6.27 5.29 0.95
CA PHE A 103 -5.43 4.19 0.46
C PHE A 103 -5.55 3.98 -1.06
N TRP A 104 -6.78 4.03 -1.60
CA TRP A 104 -6.98 3.97 -3.06
C TRP A 104 -6.37 5.16 -3.79
N PHE A 105 -6.51 6.37 -3.23
CA PHE A 105 -5.87 7.55 -3.81
C PHE A 105 -4.35 7.38 -3.85
N ARG A 106 -3.76 6.94 -2.73
CA ARG A 106 -2.32 6.70 -2.65
C ARG A 106 -1.85 5.60 -3.60
N CYS A 107 -2.66 4.56 -3.79
CA CYS A 107 -2.40 3.52 -4.77
C CYS A 107 -2.37 4.08 -6.20
N GLY A 108 -3.35 4.92 -6.57
CA GLY A 108 -3.35 5.64 -7.86
C GLY A 108 -2.10 6.47 -8.08
N GLU A 109 -1.70 7.26 -7.07
CA GLU A 109 -0.47 8.07 -7.14
C GLU A 109 0.79 7.22 -7.40
N MET A 110 0.95 6.12 -6.64
CA MET A 110 2.15 5.28 -6.75
C MET A 110 2.22 4.56 -8.08
N GLU A 111 1.09 4.05 -8.56
CA GLU A 111 1.02 3.35 -9.84
C GLU A 111 1.21 4.27 -11.03
N GLU A 112 0.66 5.47 -10.99
CA GLU A 112 0.89 6.46 -12.02
C GLU A 112 2.37 6.86 -12.07
N ILE A 113 2.97 7.18 -10.92
CA ILE A 113 4.40 7.53 -10.84
C ILE A 113 5.26 6.39 -11.37
N ALA A 114 5.00 5.15 -10.96
CA ALA A 114 5.76 3.99 -11.41
C ALA A 114 5.58 3.74 -12.91
N SER A 115 4.35 3.82 -13.43
CA SER A 115 4.05 3.63 -14.84
C SER A 115 4.75 4.69 -15.71
N ARG A 116 4.70 5.97 -15.31
CA ARG A 116 5.42 7.04 -16.00
C ARG A 116 6.93 6.84 -15.96
N ALA A 117 7.48 6.41 -14.83
CA ALA A 117 8.90 6.10 -14.72
C ALA A 117 9.32 4.96 -15.66
N VAL A 118 8.44 4.00 -15.97
CA VAL A 118 8.68 2.99 -17.01
C VAL A 118 8.66 3.60 -18.41
N LEU A 119 7.66 4.43 -18.73
CA LEU A 119 7.57 5.12 -20.02
C LEU A 119 8.78 6.02 -20.30
N GLU A 120 9.35 6.63 -19.26
CA GLU A 120 10.54 7.47 -19.31
C GLU A 120 11.85 6.68 -19.30
N GLY A 121 11.80 5.36 -19.10
CA GLY A 121 12.98 4.49 -19.04
C GLY A 121 13.79 4.59 -17.75
N VAL A 122 13.23 5.18 -16.69
CA VAL A 122 13.83 5.25 -15.34
C VAL A 122 13.74 3.89 -14.65
N VAL A 123 12.65 3.16 -14.86
CA VAL A 123 12.40 1.80 -14.35
C VAL A 123 12.21 0.85 -15.54
N GLN A 124 12.73 -0.37 -15.46
CA GLN A 124 12.62 -1.35 -16.57
C GLN A 124 11.18 -1.86 -16.75
N GLU A 125 10.55 -2.27 -15.65
CA GLU A 125 9.18 -2.74 -15.62
C GLU A 125 8.59 -2.53 -14.23
N CYS A 126 7.30 -2.27 -14.18
CA CYS A 126 6.49 -2.39 -12.98
C CYS A 126 5.12 -2.89 -13.44
N GLY A 127 4.48 -3.79 -12.69
CA GLY A 127 3.15 -4.29 -13.04
C GLY A 127 2.03 -3.24 -13.00
N ALA A 128 2.37 -1.96 -12.74
CA ALA A 128 1.47 -0.82 -12.74
C ALA A 128 1.42 -0.16 -14.12
N THR A 129 0.23 0.25 -14.54
CA THR A 129 -0.01 0.99 -15.77
C THR A 129 -0.84 2.25 -15.49
N LEU A 130 -1.00 3.13 -16.49
CA LEU A 130 -1.90 4.28 -16.35
C LEU A 130 -3.35 3.82 -16.14
N GLU A 131 -3.74 2.69 -16.74
CA GLU A 131 -5.05 2.08 -16.54
C GLU A 131 -5.24 1.58 -15.10
N THR A 132 -4.25 0.89 -14.51
CA THR A 132 -4.37 0.43 -13.12
C THR A 132 -4.41 1.61 -12.14
N ALA A 133 -3.66 2.67 -12.42
CA ALA A 133 -3.71 3.92 -11.65
C ALA A 133 -5.10 4.58 -11.73
N MET A 134 -5.67 4.67 -12.94
CA MET A 134 -7.03 5.18 -13.16
C MET A 134 -8.07 4.36 -12.38
N GLU A 135 -7.99 3.03 -12.42
CA GLU A 135 -8.87 2.15 -11.65
C GLU A 135 -8.80 2.44 -10.13
N ALA A 136 -7.61 2.71 -9.60
CA ALA A 136 -7.43 3.06 -8.19
C ALA A 136 -8.09 4.42 -7.87
N TYR A 137 -7.88 5.43 -8.71
CA TYR A 137 -8.55 6.73 -8.56
C TYR A 137 -10.08 6.61 -8.69
N GLU A 138 -10.60 5.76 -9.59
CA GLU A 138 -12.03 5.51 -9.67
C GLU A 138 -12.60 4.92 -8.39
N LYS A 139 -11.91 3.95 -7.77
CA LYS A 139 -12.32 3.37 -6.49
C LYS A 139 -12.33 4.43 -5.40
N CYS A 140 -11.30 5.27 -5.33
CA CYS A 140 -11.25 6.42 -4.42
C CYS A 140 -12.45 7.37 -4.65
N TRP A 141 -12.71 7.75 -5.91
CA TRP A 141 -13.80 8.64 -6.28
C TRP A 141 -15.16 8.06 -5.88
N LYS A 142 -15.41 6.77 -6.16
CA LYS A 142 -16.63 6.04 -5.79
C LYS A 142 -16.88 6.05 -4.29
N ILE A 143 -15.83 5.93 -3.47
CA ILE A 143 -15.98 5.99 -2.01
C ILE A 143 -16.23 7.45 -1.55
N ARG A 144 -15.40 8.41 -2.00
CA ARG A 144 -15.49 9.81 -1.57
C ARG A 144 -16.83 10.45 -1.93
N ARG A 145 -17.42 10.13 -3.08
CA ARG A 145 -18.74 10.66 -3.45
C ARG A 145 -19.86 10.18 -2.54
N ILE A 146 -19.76 8.97 -1.99
CA ILE A 146 -20.75 8.44 -1.03
C ILE A 146 -20.62 9.16 0.32
N ILE A 147 -19.39 9.36 0.78
CA ILE A 147 -19.12 9.88 2.12
C ILE A 147 -19.29 11.41 2.18
N TYR A 148 -18.74 12.11 1.20
CA TYR A 148 -18.62 13.57 1.20
C TYR A 148 -19.52 14.28 0.19
N GLY A 149 -20.08 13.54 -0.76
CA GLY A 149 -20.81 14.09 -1.90
C GLY A 149 -19.92 14.46 -3.09
N ASP A 150 -20.56 14.68 -4.23
CA ASP A 150 -19.90 14.97 -5.50
C ASP A 150 -19.24 16.37 -5.52
N ASP A 151 -19.75 17.34 -4.75
CA ASP A 151 -19.26 18.73 -4.71
C ASP A 151 -18.08 18.95 -3.75
N TYR A 152 -17.68 17.94 -2.98
CA TYR A 152 -16.58 18.08 -2.03
C TYR A 152 -15.24 18.18 -2.76
N LEU A 153 -14.38 19.12 -2.34
CA LEU A 153 -13.13 19.44 -3.05
C LEU A 153 -12.23 18.22 -3.29
N LYS A 154 -12.09 17.30 -2.31
CA LYS A 154 -11.28 16.08 -2.51
C LYS A 154 -11.93 15.06 -3.45
N THR A 155 -13.26 15.08 -3.59
CA THR A 155 -14.00 14.24 -4.55
C THR A 155 -13.81 14.77 -5.96
N LEU A 156 -13.91 16.08 -6.15
CA LEU A 156 -13.68 16.74 -7.43
C LEU A 156 -12.25 16.52 -7.94
N LYS A 157 -11.25 16.72 -7.09
CA LYS A 157 -9.84 16.49 -7.45
C LYS A 157 -9.57 15.08 -7.96
N VAL A 158 -10.08 14.06 -7.29
CA VAL A 158 -9.86 12.68 -7.76
C VAL A 158 -10.62 12.40 -9.06
N LYS A 159 -11.76 13.06 -9.28
CA LYS A 159 -12.48 12.97 -10.56
C LYS A 159 -11.69 13.60 -11.70
N GLU A 160 -11.03 14.73 -11.46
CA GLU A 160 -10.12 15.37 -12.43
C GLU A 160 -8.98 14.42 -12.82
N GLU A 161 -8.39 13.68 -11.88
CA GLU A 161 -7.36 12.68 -12.18
C GLU A 161 -7.89 11.52 -13.04
N VAL A 162 -9.10 11.02 -12.74
CA VAL A 162 -9.75 9.97 -13.56
C VAL A 162 -9.99 10.47 -14.98
N ASP A 163 -10.54 11.68 -15.15
CA ASP A 163 -10.84 12.24 -16.46
C ASP A 163 -9.58 12.51 -17.28
N ARG A 164 -8.52 12.98 -16.60
CA ARG A 164 -7.22 13.21 -17.21
C ARG A 164 -6.64 11.89 -17.73
N LEU A 165 -6.54 10.85 -16.89
CA LEU A 165 -6.00 9.56 -17.32
C LEU A 165 -6.86 8.91 -18.40
N ALA A 166 -8.18 8.99 -18.32
CA ALA A 166 -9.08 8.47 -19.35
C ALA A 166 -8.82 9.10 -20.73
N SER A 167 -8.44 10.38 -20.78
CA SER A 167 -8.07 11.06 -22.02
C SER A 167 -6.69 10.67 -22.57
N GLU A 168 -5.79 10.19 -21.69
CA GLU A 168 -4.44 9.74 -22.06
C GLU A 168 -4.45 8.27 -22.55
N THR A 169 -5.41 7.46 -22.11
CA THR A 169 -5.51 6.03 -22.43
C THR A 169 -6.55 5.69 -23.52
N ALA A 170 -7.26 6.68 -24.06
CA ALA A 170 -8.27 6.52 -25.12
C ALA A 170 -7.65 6.52 -26.53
#